data_AF-A0A166BE93-F1
#
_entry.id   AF-A0A166BE93-F1
#
_cell.length_a   1.000
_cell.length_b   1.000
_cell.length_c   1.000
_cell.angle_alpha   90.00
_cell.angle_beta   90.00
_cell.angle_gamma   90.00
#
_symmetry.space_group_name_H-M   'P 1'
#
loop_
_entity.id
_entity.type
_entity.pdbx_description
1 polymer ?
#
loop_
_entity_poly.entity_id
_entity_poly.type
_entity_poly.pdbx_seq_one_letter_code
_entity_poly.pdbx_strand_id
1 'polypeptide(L)' 'MINSTSAAIISFILPGIGQIIQGETKIGLKLFAIFIILNLIIFYAHLGFGGTIISFIYSSFAAYNAYNIKV' A
#
# COMPACT_ATOMS: atom_id res chain seq x y z
N MET A 1 2.11 19.53 -2.41
CA MET A 1 2.50 18.12 -2.52
C MET A 1 3.21 17.73 -1.22
N ILE A 2 2.95 16.53 -0.72
CA ILE A 2 3.53 16.00 0.53
C ILE A 2 4.95 15.48 0.29
N ASN A 3 5.81 15.54 1.30
CA ASN A 3 7.15 14.94 1.26
C ASN A 3 7.06 13.43 0.98
N SER A 4 7.93 12.91 0.11
CA SER A 4 8.08 11.49 -0.23
C SER A 4 8.16 10.57 0.99
N THR A 5 8.85 10.96 2.07
CA THR A 5 8.91 10.14 3.29
C THR A 5 7.55 10.03 3.97
N SER A 6 6.81 11.14 4.08
CA SER A 6 5.49 11.14 4.69
C SER A 6 4.48 10.35 3.85
N ALA A 7 4.56 10.45 2.52
CA ALA A 7 3.75 9.64 1.62
C ALA A 7 4.06 8.13 1.74
N ALA A 8 5.32 7.77 1.89
CA ALA A 8 5.74 6.39 2.11
C ALA A 8 5.17 5.81 3.41
N ILE A 9 5.23 6.57 4.52
CA ILE A 9 4.66 6.17 5.81
C ILE A 9 3.14 5.96 5.69
N ILE A 10 2.45 6.88 5.02
CA ILE A 10 1.01 6.76 4.78
C ILE A 10 0.69 5.50 3.96
N SER A 11 1.43 5.26 2.86
CA SER A 11 1.23 4.06 2.03
C SER A 11 1.65 2.76 2.70
N PHE A 12 2.52 2.80 3.70
CA PHE A 12 2.83 1.61 4.49
C PHE A 12 1.62 1.16 5.33
N ILE A 13 0.94 2.12 5.96
CA ILE A 13 -0.23 1.87 6.80
C ILE A 13 -1.47 1.58 5.94
N LEU A 14 -1.68 2.39 4.90
CA LEU A 14 -2.80 2.29 3.97
C LEU A 14 -2.27 2.26 2.52
N PRO A 15 -1.96 1.08 1.98
CA PRO A 15 -1.41 0.92 0.64
C PRO A 15 -2.24 1.64 -0.42
N GLY A 16 -1.59 2.47 -1.23
CA GLY A 16 -2.23 3.25 -2.30
C GLY A 16 -2.58 4.69 -1.94
N ILE A 17 -2.72 5.04 -0.66
CA ILE A 17 -3.11 6.40 -0.28
C ILE A 17 -1.99 7.42 -0.48
N GLY A 18 -0.74 7.08 -0.12
CA GLY A 18 0.40 7.97 -0.34
C GLY A 18 0.58 8.35 -1.81
N GLN A 19 0.34 7.41 -2.73
CA GLN A 19 0.33 7.68 -4.18
C GLN A 19 -0.76 8.68 -4.58
N ILE A 20 -1.98 8.52 -4.06
CA ILE A 20 -3.10 9.44 -4.34
C ILE A 20 -2.76 10.85 -3.88
N ILE A 21 -2.21 11.01 -2.67
CA ILE A 21 -1.86 12.32 -2.11
C ILE A 21 -0.70 12.98 -2.88
N GLN A 22 0.15 12.19 -3.52
CA GLN A 22 1.21 12.68 -4.41
C GLN A 22 0.73 13.01 -5.83
N GLY A 23 -0.54 12.75 -6.16
CA GLY A 23 -1.14 13.03 -7.47
C GLY A 23 -1.15 11.84 -8.44
N GLU A 24 -0.57 10.70 -8.06
CA GLU A 24 -0.57 9.45 -8.84
C GLU A 24 -1.82 8.60 -8.57
N THR A 25 -3.00 9.21 -8.75
CA THR A 25 -4.30 8.63 -8.37
C THR A 25 -4.56 7.27 -9.01
N LYS A 26 -4.18 7.09 -10.29
CA LYS A 26 -4.39 5.82 -11.01
C LYS A 26 -3.59 4.67 -10.40
N ILE A 27 -2.35 4.93 -10.00
CA ILE A 27 -1.48 3.93 -9.36
C ILE A 27 -1.99 3.66 -7.95
N GLY A 28 -2.32 4.72 -7.20
CA GLY A 28 -2.81 4.59 -5.85
C GLY A 28 -4.13 3.82 -5.73
N LEU A 29 -5.09 4.07 -6.63
CA LEU A 29 -6.35 3.32 -6.65
C LEU A 29 -6.12 1.83 -6.93
N LYS A 30 -5.19 1.49 -7.84
CA LYS A 30 -4.84 0.09 -8.13
C LYS A 30 -4.24 -0.60 -6.91
N LEU A 31 -3.30 0.06 -6.22
CA LEU A 31 -2.67 -0.50 -5.03
C LEU A 31 -3.68 -0.67 -3.88
N PHE A 32 -4.58 0.30 -3.70
CA PHE A 32 -5.61 0.21 -2.68
C PHE A 32 -6.63 -0.90 -2.99
N ALA A 33 -7.04 -1.06 -4.26
CA ALA A 33 -7.93 -2.15 -4.66
C ALA A 33 -7.30 -3.53 -4.43
N ILE A 34 -6.03 -3.70 -4.79
CA ILE A 34 -5.29 -4.95 -4.54
C ILE A 34 -5.16 -5.19 -3.04
N PHE A 35 -4.89 -4.17 -2.23
CA PHE A 35 -4.84 -4.29 -0.77
C PHE A 35 -6.15 -4.84 -0.18
N ILE A 36 -7.30 -4.35 -0.63
CA ILE A 36 -8.61 -4.85 -0.18
C ILE A 36 -8.78 -6.31 -0.56
N ILE A 37 -8.51 -6.67 -1.82
CA ILE A 37 -8.63 -8.06 -2.31
C ILE A 37 -7.70 -8.98 -1.53
N LEU A 38 -6.46 -8.56 -1.28
CA LEU A 38 -5.45 -9.33 -0.55
C LEU A 38 -5.90 -9.60 0.89
N ASN A 39 -6.43 -8.58 1.59
CA ASN A 39 -6.93 -8.75 2.95
C ASN A 39 -8.16 -9.66 3.02
N LEU A 40 -9.06 -9.58 2.03
CA LEU A 40 -10.20 -10.50 1.94
C LEU A 40 -9.71 -11.94 1.78
N ILE A 41 -8.75 -12.18 0.88
CA ILE A 41 -8.16 -13.52 0.69
C ILE A 41 -7.52 -14.01 1.99
N ILE A 42 -6.69 -13.19 2.64
CA ILE A 42 -6.02 -13.55 3.89
C ILE A 42 -7.03 -13.92 4.98
N PHE A 43 -8.11 -13.14 5.10
CA PHE A 43 -9.16 -13.36 6.08
C PHE A 43 -9.91 -14.66 5.81
N TYR A 44 -10.43 -14.86 4.59
CA TYR A 44 -11.24 -16.05 4.28
C TYR A 44 -10.41 -17.34 4.18
N ALA A 45 -9.16 -17.26 3.74
CA ALA A 45 -8.27 -18.41 3.66
C ALA A 45 -7.58 -18.75 4.99
N HIS A 46 -7.85 -17.99 6.07
CA HIS A 46 -7.32 -18.24 7.42
C HIS A 46 -5.79 -18.40 7.46
N LEU A 47 -5.08 -17.56 6.69
CA LEU A 47 -3.62 -17.68 6.48
C LEU A 47 -2.78 -17.36 7.74
N GLY A 48 -3.41 -16.88 8.82
CA GLY A 48 -2.77 -16.62 10.10
C GLY A 48 -1.51 -15.76 9.96
N PHE A 49 -0.41 -16.23 10.56
CA PHE A 49 0.89 -15.54 10.51
C PHE A 49 1.43 -15.37 9.08
N GLY A 50 1.19 -16.33 8.20
CA GLY A 50 1.57 -16.22 6.78
C GLY A 50 0.87 -15.06 6.09
N GLY A 51 -0.41 -14.83 6.42
CA GLY A 51 -1.17 -13.67 5.96
C GLY A 51 -0.57 -12.34 6.43
N THR A 52 -0.12 -12.27 7.68
CA THR A 52 0.56 -11.07 8.22
C THR A 52 1.84 -10.75 7.46
N ILE A 53 2.66 -11.75 7.13
CA ILE A 53 3.89 -11.56 6.34
C ILE A 53 3.54 -11.03 4.94
N ILE A 54 2.54 -11.63 4.28
CA ILE A 54 2.10 -11.20 2.94
C ILE A 54 1.64 -9.74 2.96
N SER A 55 0.80 -9.36 3.92
CA SER A 55 0.35 -7.96 4.09
C SER A 55 1.52 -7.02 4.38
N PHE A 56 2.47 -7.43 5.22
CA PHE A 56 3.65 -6.61 5.54
C PHE A 56 4.55 -6.36 4.31
N ILE A 57 4.80 -7.40 3.50
CA ILE A 57 5.55 -7.27 2.24
C ILE A 57 4.82 -6.34 1.28
N TYR A 58 3.50 -6.50 1.16
CA TYR A 58 2.69 -5.66 0.28
C TYR A 58 2.68 -4.19 0.69
N SER A 59 2.49 -3.92 1.99
CA SER A 59 2.60 -2.58 2.56
C SER A 59 3.98 -1.96 2.35
N SER A 60 5.06 -2.74 2.51
CA SER A 60 6.42 -2.29 2.24
C SER A 60 6.63 -1.91 0.77
N PHE A 61 6.08 -2.72 -0.15
CA PHE A 61 6.10 -2.42 -1.59
C PHE A 61 5.33 -1.14 -1.91
N ALA A 62 4.14 -0.95 -1.35
CA ALA A 62 3.36 0.26 -1.56
C ALA A 62 4.04 1.51 -1.00
N ALA A 63 4.69 1.40 0.16
CA ALA A 63 5.49 2.48 0.74
C ALA A 63 6.68 2.86 -0.14
N TYR A 64 7.42 1.86 -0.64
CA TYR A 64 8.54 2.08 -1.57
C TYR A 64 8.07 2.75 -2.87
N ASN A 65 6.93 2.32 -3.41
CA ASN A 65 6.37 2.93 -4.60
C ASN A 65 6.02 4.41 -4.37
N ALA A 66 5.37 4.75 -3.25
CA ALA A 66 5.06 6.14 -2.89
C ALA A 66 6.33 6.99 -2.66
N TYR A 67 7.35 6.42 -2.01
CA TYR A 67 8.62 7.12 -1.80
C TYR A 67 9.28 7.55 -3.12
N ASN A 68 9.22 6.68 -4.14
CA ASN A 68 9.89 6.90 -5.42
C ASN A 68 9.10 7.76 -6.41
N ILE A 69 7.88 8.17 -6.08
CA ILE A 69 7.18 9.18 -6.87
C ILE A 69 7.95 10.48 -6.66
N LYS A 70 8.70 10.87 -7.70
CA LYS A 70 9.40 12.14 -7.74
C LYS A 70 8.37 13.24 -7.93
N VAL A 71 8.15 13.98 -6.86
CA VAL A 71 7.43 15.26 -6.82
C VAL A 71 8.23 16.30 -7.60
#